data_AF-A0A257QNZ2-F1
#
_entry.id   AF-A0A257QNZ2-F1
#
_cell.length_a   1.000
_cell.length_b   1.000
_cell.length_c   1.000
_cell.angle_alpha   90.00
_cell.angle_beta   90.00
_cell.angle_gamma   90.00
#
_symmetry.space_group_name_H-M   'P 1'
#
loop_
_entity.id
_entity.type
_entity.pdbx_description
1 polymer ?
#
loop_
_entity_poly.entity_id
_entity_poly.type
_entity_poly.pdbx_seq_one_letter_code
_entity_poly.pdbx_strand_id
1 'polypeptide(L)'
;MWDIGLIENWRSRLIIQNITVPRVSALIVLGQNQKQYISKHWPNHAPVEVIGHYNDTEFFKPDTKAPGSYIFAVGNDPGRDYATLLTALSGSSVKLIIRTNRALNLDRYPDVNVEVIKENISYEALRELYAGAAIVVIPVHETLNAGGVSSLLEAASMGKPIIVSRSSALQDYIKPDETCIEVAADNSEELHSAIDRLIAEPNTRKRFGR
;
A
#
# COMPACT_ATOMS: atom_id res chain seq x y z
N MET A 1 8.64 10.40 20.57
CA MET A 1 8.44 10.96 19.21
C MET A 1 7.86 9.86 18.35
N TRP A 2 6.71 10.10 17.70
CA TRP A 2 6.01 9.14 16.84
C TRP A 2 6.37 9.39 15.39
N ASP A 3 6.79 8.33 14.68
CA ASP A 3 7.29 8.30 13.30
C ASP A 3 8.26 9.45 12.94
N ILE A 4 9.53 9.12 12.77
CA ILE A 4 10.55 10.12 12.46
C ILE A 4 10.59 10.52 10.98
N GLY A 5 9.82 9.83 10.13
CA GLY A 5 9.77 9.96 8.67
C GLY A 5 11.16 9.89 8.05
N LEU A 6 11.58 8.66 7.78
CA LEU A 6 12.92 8.33 7.31
C LEU A 6 13.06 8.74 5.84
N ILE A 7 13.85 9.78 5.59
CA ILE A 7 14.09 10.30 4.25
C ILE A 7 15.58 10.62 4.14
N GLU A 8 16.29 9.88 3.29
CA GLU A 8 17.75 9.99 3.15
C GLU A 8 18.18 11.21 2.33
N ASN A 9 17.33 11.70 1.43
CA ASN A 9 17.68 12.78 0.50
C ASN A 9 17.43 14.20 1.06
N TRP A 10 16.93 14.35 2.29
CA TRP A 10 16.61 15.65 2.89
C TRP A 10 17.59 16.04 4.01
N ARG A 11 18.68 16.72 3.61
CA ARG A 11 19.79 17.10 4.51
C ARG A 11 19.36 17.84 5.78
N SER A 12 18.46 18.83 5.66
CA SER A 12 17.99 19.59 6.83
C SER A 12 17.25 18.72 7.83
N ARG A 13 16.49 17.74 7.34
CA ARG A 13 15.77 16.78 8.19
C ARG A 13 16.75 15.84 8.91
N LEU A 14 17.79 15.37 8.22
CA LEU A 14 18.84 14.57 8.85
C LEU A 14 19.57 15.34 9.96
N ILE A 15 19.86 16.63 9.78
CA ILE A 15 20.46 17.47 10.83
C ILE A 15 19.54 17.53 12.05
N ILE A 16 18.25 17.78 11.84
CA ILE A 16 17.26 17.82 12.93
C ILE A 16 17.19 16.45 13.63
N GLN A 17 17.12 15.35 12.88
CA GLN A 17 17.07 13.99 13.42
C GLN A 17 18.34 13.65 14.22
N ASN A 18 19.52 14.04 13.76
CA ASN A 18 20.78 13.88 14.51
C ASN A 18 20.78 14.60 15.87
N ILE A 19 20.00 15.68 15.98
CA ILE A 19 19.83 16.39 17.25
C ILE A 19 18.75 15.70 18.10
N THR A 20 17.60 15.37 17.51
CA THR A 20 16.42 14.93 18.27
C THR A 20 16.43 13.45 18.63
N VAL A 21 16.81 12.55 17.73
CA VAL A 21 16.75 11.09 17.93
C VAL A 21 17.49 10.61 19.19
N PRO A 22 18.69 11.14 19.53
CA PRO A 22 19.38 10.77 20.78
C PRO A 22 18.85 11.46 22.05
N ARG A 23 18.02 12.49 21.91
CA ARG A 23 17.64 13.40 23.02
C ARG A 23 16.19 13.27 23.48
N VAL A 24 15.36 12.55 22.73
CA VAL A 24 14.01 12.20 23.17
C VAL A 24 14.05 11.07 24.19
N SER A 25 13.00 10.92 25.00
CA SER A 25 12.91 9.81 25.96
C SER A 25 12.56 8.47 25.32
N ALA A 26 11.85 8.49 24.19
CA ALA A 26 11.45 7.29 23.45
C ALA A 26 11.07 7.61 21.99
N LEU A 27 11.22 6.62 21.14
CA LEU A 27 10.86 6.61 19.72
C LEU A 27 9.79 5.54 19.50
N ILE A 28 8.70 5.92 18.84
CA ILE A 28 7.63 5.00 18.45
C ILE A 28 7.62 4.95 16.93
N VAL A 29 7.70 3.74 16.37
CA VAL A 29 7.76 3.50 14.92
C VAL A 29 6.69 2.51 14.47
N LEU A 30 6.45 2.49 13.16
CA LEU A 30 5.42 1.70 12.51
C LEU A 30 5.94 0.32 12.08
N GLY A 31 7.24 0.11 11.96
CA GLY A 31 7.77 -1.18 11.52
C GLY A 31 9.17 -1.48 12.02
N GLN A 32 9.51 -2.77 11.98
CA GLN A 32 10.83 -3.30 12.29
C GLN A 32 11.89 -2.72 11.34
N ASN A 33 11.55 -2.49 10.08
CA ASN A 33 12.45 -1.84 9.12
C ASN A 33 12.93 -0.46 9.62
N GLN A 34 12.03 0.35 10.18
CA GLN A 34 12.36 1.66 10.75
C GLN A 34 13.22 1.52 12.01
N LYS A 35 12.91 0.56 12.89
CA LYS A 35 13.73 0.27 14.09
C LYS A 35 15.15 -0.15 13.72
N GLN A 36 15.29 -1.04 12.75
CA GLN A 36 16.59 -1.48 12.23
C GLN A 36 17.36 -0.31 11.62
N TYR A 37 16.69 0.52 10.84
CA TYR A 37 17.29 1.74 10.28
C TYR A 37 17.78 2.69 11.38
N ILE A 38 16.97 2.97 12.40
CA ILE A 38 17.35 3.85 13.51
C ILE A 38 18.58 3.30 14.25
N SER A 39 18.56 2.01 14.56
CA SER A 39 19.66 1.32 15.27
C SER A 39 20.99 1.42 14.49
N LYS A 40 20.91 1.35 13.16
CA LYS A 40 22.07 1.46 12.28
C LYS A 40 22.62 2.89 12.18
N HIS A 41 21.77 3.90 12.20
CA HIS A 41 22.17 5.29 11.92
C HIS A 41 22.41 6.16 13.17
N TRP A 42 21.79 5.81 14.29
CA TRP A 42 21.96 6.54 15.56
C TRP A 42 22.33 5.57 16.69
N PRO A 43 23.61 5.21 16.86
CA PRO A 43 24.03 4.26 17.90
C PRO A 43 23.62 4.63 19.33
N ASN A 44 23.44 5.92 19.60
CA ASN A 44 22.99 6.47 20.89
C ASN A 44 21.51 6.91 20.85
N HIS A 45 20.66 6.24 20.05
CA HIS A 45 19.24 6.56 19.98
C HIS A 45 18.52 6.28 21.31
N ALA A 46 17.43 7.00 21.55
CA ALA A 46 16.49 6.66 22.63
C ALA A 46 15.82 5.28 22.38
N PRO A 47 15.25 4.61 23.39
CA PRO A 47 14.52 3.35 23.20
C PRO A 47 13.51 3.41 22.04
N VAL A 48 13.49 2.37 21.20
CA VAL A 48 12.62 2.27 20.01
C VAL A 48 11.58 1.16 20.20
N GLU A 49 10.32 1.56 20.22
CA GLU A 49 9.16 0.68 20.29
C GLU A 49 8.44 0.61 18.94
N VAL A 50 8.12 -0.60 18.49
CA VAL A 50 7.32 -0.85 17.29
C VAL A 50 5.89 -1.08 17.74
N ILE A 51 5.01 -0.10 17.49
CA ILE A 51 3.58 -0.20 17.83
C ILE A 51 2.74 -0.57 16.59
N GLY A 52 3.28 -0.30 15.39
CA GLY A 52 2.58 -0.54 14.16
C GLY A 52 1.53 0.54 13.84
N HIS A 53 0.82 0.31 12.75
CA HIS A 53 -0.32 1.09 12.30
C HIS A 53 -1.61 0.31 12.53
N TYR A 54 -2.72 1.03 12.65
CA TYR A 54 -4.03 0.45 12.99
C TYR A 54 -5.10 0.96 12.04
N ASN A 55 -6.19 0.19 11.96
CA ASN A 55 -7.38 0.52 11.21
C ASN A 55 -8.63 0.28 12.06
N ASP A 56 -9.71 1.00 11.78
CA ASP A 56 -11.01 0.79 12.39
C ASP A 56 -11.73 -0.38 11.70
N THR A 57 -11.68 -1.55 12.32
CA THR A 57 -12.30 -2.78 11.81
C THR A 57 -13.82 -2.85 12.02
N GLU A 58 -14.40 -1.92 12.80
CA GLU A 58 -15.86 -1.81 12.92
C GLU A 58 -16.44 -1.01 11.76
N PHE A 59 -15.71 0.02 11.33
CA PHE A 59 -16.03 0.79 10.14
C PHE A 59 -15.66 0.03 8.86
N PHE A 60 -14.40 -0.37 8.68
CA PHE A 60 -13.96 -1.22 7.57
C PHE A 60 -14.16 -2.68 7.92
N LYS A 61 -15.29 -3.23 7.51
CA LYS A 61 -15.60 -4.65 7.64
C LYS A 61 -16.20 -5.20 6.34
N PRO A 62 -16.03 -6.50 6.08
CA PRO A 62 -16.49 -7.11 4.84
C PRO A 62 -18.00 -6.88 4.66
N ASP A 63 -18.40 -6.54 3.44
CA ASP A 63 -19.81 -6.51 3.05
C ASP A 63 -20.20 -7.89 2.49
N THR A 64 -21.47 -8.28 2.68
CA THR A 64 -22.02 -9.55 2.20
C THR A 64 -22.42 -9.52 0.72
N LYS A 65 -22.27 -8.37 0.05
CA LYS A 65 -22.54 -8.19 -1.39
C LYS A 65 -21.69 -9.14 -2.25
N ALA A 66 -22.19 -9.41 -3.46
CA ALA A 66 -21.50 -10.22 -4.45
C ALA A 66 -20.07 -9.71 -4.72
N PRO A 67 -19.13 -10.60 -5.10
CA PRO A 67 -17.76 -10.20 -5.39
C PRO A 67 -17.72 -9.10 -6.44
N GLY A 68 -16.83 -8.14 -6.21
CA GLY A 68 -16.61 -6.98 -7.06
C GLY A 68 -16.22 -7.30 -8.49
N SER A 69 -16.22 -6.28 -9.35
CA SER A 69 -15.98 -6.42 -10.80
C SER A 69 -14.76 -5.66 -11.34
N TYR A 70 -14.06 -4.91 -10.48
CA TYR A 70 -12.91 -4.08 -10.88
C TYR A 70 -11.70 -4.29 -9.95
N ILE A 71 -10.54 -3.88 -10.44
CA ILE A 71 -9.32 -3.71 -9.64
C ILE A 71 -9.37 -2.33 -9.00
N PHE A 72 -9.00 -2.23 -7.73
CA PHE A 72 -8.94 -0.95 -7.01
C PHE A 72 -7.55 -0.66 -6.48
N ALA A 73 -7.11 0.60 -6.61
CA ALA A 73 -5.90 1.11 -5.97
C ALA A 73 -6.15 2.52 -5.40
N VAL A 74 -5.56 2.84 -4.25
CA VAL A 74 -5.76 4.13 -3.59
C VAL A 74 -4.49 4.59 -2.88
N GLY A 75 -4.25 5.90 -2.89
CA GLY A 75 -3.11 6.51 -2.23
C GLY A 75 -2.65 7.82 -2.87
N ASN A 76 -2.10 8.70 -2.06
CA ASN A 76 -1.55 9.99 -2.52
C ASN A 76 -0.05 10.13 -2.24
N ASP A 77 0.51 9.21 -1.45
CA ASP A 77 1.90 9.30 -1.00
C ASP A 77 2.89 9.16 -2.18
N PRO A 78 4.08 9.80 -2.08
CA PRO A 78 5.12 9.72 -3.11
C PRO A 78 5.58 8.32 -3.48
N GLY A 79 5.41 7.34 -2.58
CA GLY A 79 5.81 5.97 -2.80
C GLY A 79 4.91 5.20 -3.76
N ARG A 80 3.75 5.72 -4.16
CA ARG A 80 2.81 5.02 -5.06
C ARG A 80 3.34 4.90 -6.48
N ASP A 81 3.42 3.66 -6.94
CA ASP A 81 3.89 3.29 -8.26
C ASP A 81 2.73 2.97 -9.22
N TYR A 82 1.92 4.00 -9.52
CA TYR A 82 0.83 3.84 -10.48
C TYR A 82 1.32 3.58 -11.91
N ALA A 83 2.57 3.93 -12.24
CA ALA A 83 3.13 3.70 -13.57
C ALA A 83 3.28 2.20 -13.84
N THR A 84 3.82 1.43 -12.89
CA THR A 84 3.93 -0.02 -13.00
C THR A 84 2.56 -0.69 -13.06
N LEU A 85 1.58 -0.23 -12.28
CA LEU A 85 0.21 -0.75 -12.34
C LEU A 85 -0.46 -0.50 -13.71
N LEU A 86 -0.34 0.72 -14.25
CA LEU A 86 -0.89 1.04 -15.57
C LEU A 86 -0.18 0.25 -16.68
N THR A 87 1.13 0.05 -16.56
CA THR A 87 1.91 -0.79 -17.50
C THR A 87 1.45 -2.24 -17.44
N ALA A 88 1.26 -2.80 -16.24
CA ALA A 88 0.78 -4.17 -16.02
C ALA A 88 -0.63 -4.44 -16.58
N LEU A 89 -1.43 -3.39 -16.78
CA LEU A 89 -2.79 -3.49 -17.33
C LEU A 89 -2.88 -3.04 -18.79
N SER A 90 -1.77 -2.70 -19.43
CA SER A 90 -1.77 -2.31 -20.85
C SER A 90 -2.23 -3.48 -21.73
N GLY A 91 -3.25 -3.25 -22.56
CA GLY A 91 -3.89 -4.29 -23.37
C GLY A 91 -4.92 -5.17 -22.63
N SER A 92 -5.14 -4.94 -21.33
CA SER A 92 -6.17 -5.65 -20.55
C SER A 92 -7.52 -4.93 -20.63
N SER A 93 -8.62 -5.69 -20.73
CA SER A 93 -9.99 -5.15 -20.69
C SER A 93 -10.50 -4.92 -19.26
N VAL A 94 -9.74 -5.34 -18.25
CA VAL A 94 -10.13 -5.29 -16.84
C VAL A 94 -10.29 -3.84 -16.39
N LYS A 95 -11.42 -3.53 -15.77
CA LYS A 95 -11.67 -2.20 -15.22
C LYS A 95 -10.74 -1.95 -14.02
N LEU A 96 -10.01 -0.85 -14.07
CA LEU A 96 -9.22 -0.32 -12.98
C LEU A 96 -9.87 0.97 -12.44
N ILE A 97 -9.99 1.08 -11.13
CA ILE A 97 -10.34 2.34 -10.46
C ILE A 97 -9.15 2.75 -9.59
N ILE A 98 -8.64 3.97 -9.83
CA ILE A 98 -7.60 4.57 -9.00
C ILE A 98 -8.17 5.78 -8.27
N ARG A 99 -8.13 5.77 -6.94
CA ARG A 99 -8.36 6.97 -6.15
C ARG A 99 -7.02 7.62 -5.81
N THR A 100 -6.70 8.73 -6.46
CA THR A 100 -5.49 9.51 -6.18
C THR A 100 -5.62 10.95 -6.65
N ASN A 101 -5.07 11.91 -5.90
CA ASN A 101 -4.94 13.29 -6.35
C ASN A 101 -3.61 13.55 -7.10
N ARG A 102 -2.76 12.52 -7.26
CA ARG A 102 -1.50 12.62 -8.00
C ARG A 102 -1.77 12.81 -9.49
N ALA A 103 -0.86 13.53 -10.15
CA ALA A 103 -0.86 13.58 -11.60
C ALA A 103 -0.45 12.22 -12.17
N LEU A 104 -1.27 11.65 -13.06
CA LEU A 104 -1.00 10.44 -13.80
C LEU A 104 -0.88 10.80 -15.28
N ASN A 105 0.13 10.25 -15.97
CA ASN A 105 0.32 10.45 -17.41
C ASN A 105 -0.45 9.37 -18.17
N LEU A 106 -1.78 9.51 -18.24
CA LEU A 106 -2.67 8.53 -18.86
C LEU A 106 -2.52 8.47 -20.38
N ASP A 107 -2.01 9.53 -21.03
CA ASP A 107 -1.76 9.55 -22.47
C ASP A 107 -0.74 8.48 -22.91
N ARG A 108 0.09 7.99 -21.98
CA ARG A 108 1.01 6.86 -22.21
C ARG A 108 0.33 5.49 -22.18
N TYR A 109 -0.92 5.42 -21.74
CA TYR A 109 -1.66 4.18 -21.50
C TYR A 109 -3.07 4.25 -22.10
N PRO A 110 -3.21 4.55 -23.41
CA PRO A 110 -4.52 4.80 -24.03
C PRO A 110 -5.45 3.58 -24.02
N ASP A 111 -4.90 2.38 -23.93
CA ASP A 111 -5.65 1.12 -24.00
C ASP A 111 -6.04 0.57 -22.61
N VAL A 112 -5.67 1.25 -21.53
CA VAL A 112 -6.03 0.82 -20.16
C VAL A 112 -7.43 1.33 -19.83
N ASN A 113 -8.32 0.41 -19.45
CA ASN A 113 -9.67 0.73 -18.95
C ASN A 113 -9.60 1.28 -17.51
N VAL A 114 -9.13 2.52 -17.34
CA VAL A 114 -8.92 3.16 -16.05
C VAL A 114 -9.88 4.32 -15.79
N GLU A 115 -10.46 4.33 -14.60
CA GLU A 115 -11.20 5.45 -14.02
C GLU A 115 -10.37 6.06 -12.88
N VAL A 116 -10.13 7.38 -12.91
CA VAL A 116 -9.34 8.06 -11.88
C VAL A 116 -10.22 9.03 -11.11
N ILE A 117 -10.37 8.80 -9.81
CA ILE A 117 -11.09 9.66 -8.86
C ILE A 117 -10.06 10.58 -8.20
N LYS A 118 -10.09 11.87 -8.56
CA LYS A 118 -9.11 12.87 -8.08
C LYS A 118 -9.57 13.62 -6.85
N GLU A 119 -10.87 13.77 -6.71
CA GLU A 119 -11.51 14.46 -5.62
C GLU A 119 -11.32 13.74 -4.27
N ASN A 120 -11.50 14.51 -3.21
CA ASN A 120 -11.70 13.92 -1.89
C ASN A 120 -13.11 13.35 -1.84
N ILE A 121 -13.20 12.08 -1.45
CA ILE A 121 -14.43 11.35 -1.23
C ILE A 121 -14.60 11.09 0.26
N SER A 122 -15.82 10.84 0.71
CA SER A 122 -16.06 10.44 2.10
C SER A 122 -15.47 9.06 2.38
N TYR A 123 -15.26 8.74 3.65
CA TYR A 123 -14.78 7.41 4.04
C TYR A 123 -15.79 6.32 3.69
N GLU A 124 -17.09 6.62 3.70
CA GLU A 124 -18.14 5.69 3.26
C GLU A 124 -18.02 5.40 1.76
N ALA A 125 -17.81 6.43 0.94
CA ALA A 125 -17.59 6.24 -0.49
C ALA A 125 -16.30 5.44 -0.77
N LEU A 126 -15.21 5.72 -0.03
CA LEU A 126 -13.99 4.93 -0.12
C LEU A 126 -14.22 3.47 0.28
N ARG A 127 -14.98 3.23 1.34
CA ARG A 127 -15.35 1.89 1.80
C ARG A 127 -16.18 1.15 0.74
N GLU A 128 -17.12 1.82 0.06
CA GLU A 128 -17.87 1.22 -1.04
C GLU A 128 -16.96 0.87 -2.24
N LEU A 129 -15.92 1.66 -2.50
CA LEU A 129 -14.91 1.32 -3.52
C LEU A 129 -14.15 0.03 -3.15
N TYR A 130 -13.74 -0.12 -1.89
CA TYR A 130 -13.18 -1.39 -1.44
C TYR A 130 -14.20 -2.52 -1.54
N ALA A 131 -15.44 -2.31 -1.10
CA ALA A 131 -16.50 -3.32 -1.13
C ALA A 131 -16.78 -3.82 -2.56
N GLY A 132 -16.77 -2.92 -3.55
CA GLY A 132 -16.97 -3.24 -4.97
C GLY A 132 -15.73 -3.75 -5.71
N ALA A 133 -14.55 -3.76 -5.08
CA ALA A 133 -13.33 -4.27 -5.68
C ALA A 133 -13.30 -5.81 -5.68
N ALA A 134 -12.87 -6.38 -6.81
CA ALA A 134 -12.58 -7.80 -6.97
C ALA A 134 -11.18 -8.14 -6.43
N ILE A 135 -10.24 -7.22 -6.64
CA ILE A 135 -8.83 -7.28 -6.22
C ILE A 135 -8.42 -5.86 -5.80
N VAL A 136 -7.67 -5.74 -4.71
CA VAL A 136 -7.01 -4.48 -4.36
C VAL A 136 -5.53 -4.59 -4.68
N VAL A 137 -4.99 -3.61 -5.41
CA VAL A 137 -3.56 -3.54 -5.71
C VAL A 137 -2.94 -2.38 -4.92
N ILE A 138 -1.81 -2.64 -4.29
CA ILE A 138 -1.04 -1.69 -3.48
C ILE A 138 0.33 -1.53 -4.15
N PRO A 139 0.40 -0.74 -5.24
CA PRO A 139 1.65 -0.58 -5.96
C PRO A 139 2.50 0.47 -5.24
N VAL A 140 3.69 0.05 -4.80
CA VAL A 140 4.66 0.93 -4.13
C VAL A 140 6.07 0.65 -4.60
N HIS A 141 6.90 1.69 -4.63
CA HIS A 141 8.35 1.52 -4.75
C HIS A 141 8.94 0.96 -3.44
N GLU A 142 10.13 0.35 -3.50
CA GLU A 142 10.88 0.00 -2.30
C GLU A 142 11.26 1.29 -1.54
N THR A 143 10.71 1.46 -0.33
CA THR A 143 11.04 2.60 0.52
C THR A 143 11.03 2.21 1.99
N LEU A 144 11.75 2.99 2.81
CA LEU A 144 11.72 2.85 4.26
C LEU A 144 10.45 3.42 4.90
N ASN A 145 9.68 4.22 4.15
CA ASN A 145 8.46 4.84 4.65
C ASN A 145 7.30 3.87 4.50
N ALA A 146 6.42 3.85 5.51
CA ALA A 146 5.21 3.03 5.57
C ALA A 146 4.10 3.47 4.58
N GLY A 147 4.48 3.87 3.36
CA GLY A 147 3.55 4.13 2.26
C GLY A 147 2.82 2.84 1.91
N GLY A 148 1.50 2.88 1.82
CA GLY A 148 0.70 1.68 1.57
C GLY A 148 -0.02 1.09 2.77
N VAL A 149 0.48 1.28 3.99
CA VAL A 149 -0.01 0.53 5.17
C VAL A 149 -1.50 0.76 5.43
N SER A 150 -1.98 2.01 5.40
CA SER A 150 -3.42 2.29 5.58
C SER A 150 -4.28 1.55 4.55
N SER A 151 -3.94 1.66 3.26
CA SER A 151 -4.70 1.01 2.19
C SER A 151 -4.67 -0.51 2.29
N LEU A 152 -3.56 -1.05 2.80
CA LEU A 152 -3.39 -2.47 3.05
C LEU A 152 -4.29 -2.97 4.16
N LEU A 153 -4.26 -2.28 5.30
CA LEU A 153 -5.08 -2.62 6.45
C LEU A 153 -6.58 -2.45 6.14
N GLU A 154 -6.96 -1.39 5.43
CA GLU A 154 -8.32 -1.16 4.98
C GLU A 154 -8.80 -2.29 4.05
N ALA A 155 -8.00 -2.65 3.03
CA ALA A 155 -8.32 -3.74 2.11
C ALA A 155 -8.44 -5.10 2.82
N ALA A 156 -7.51 -5.39 3.74
CA ALA A 156 -7.52 -6.60 4.53
C ALA A 156 -8.76 -6.66 5.43
N SER A 157 -9.09 -5.55 6.10
CA SER A 157 -10.28 -5.45 6.96
C SER A 157 -11.59 -5.58 6.16
N MET A 158 -11.58 -5.18 4.89
CA MET A 158 -12.69 -5.36 3.96
C MET A 158 -12.77 -6.77 3.34
N GLY A 159 -11.88 -7.70 3.73
CA GLY A 159 -11.84 -9.06 3.20
C GLY A 159 -11.52 -9.09 1.70
N LYS A 160 -10.58 -8.25 1.26
CA LYS A 160 -10.20 -8.16 -0.16
C LYS A 160 -8.93 -8.95 -0.44
N PRO A 161 -8.87 -9.71 -1.54
CA PRO A 161 -7.62 -10.27 -2.00
C PRO A 161 -6.68 -9.13 -2.43
N ILE A 162 -5.47 -9.14 -1.91
CA ILE A 162 -4.49 -8.07 -2.11
C ILE A 162 -3.35 -8.55 -3.01
N ILE A 163 -2.94 -7.70 -3.95
CA ILE A 163 -1.62 -7.77 -4.58
C ILE A 163 -0.81 -6.57 -4.11
N VAL A 164 0.40 -6.80 -3.61
CA VAL A 164 1.22 -5.75 -2.99
C VAL A 164 2.64 -5.82 -3.53
N SER A 165 3.22 -4.66 -3.84
CA SER A 165 4.65 -4.59 -4.18
C SER A 165 5.50 -4.86 -2.95
N ARG A 166 6.58 -5.64 -3.13
CA ARG A 166 7.57 -5.93 -2.10
C ARG A 166 8.22 -4.62 -1.66
N SER A 167 7.97 -4.27 -0.41
CA SER A 167 8.57 -3.11 0.25
C SER A 167 8.91 -3.50 1.68
N SER A 168 10.12 -3.15 2.15
CA SER A 168 10.53 -3.41 3.53
C SER A 168 9.57 -2.79 4.56
N ALA A 169 8.88 -1.71 4.21
CA ALA A 169 7.95 -1.02 5.09
C ALA A 169 6.57 -1.69 5.23
N LEU A 170 6.26 -2.68 4.38
CA LEU A 170 4.99 -3.40 4.40
C LEU A 170 5.11 -4.82 4.98
N GLN A 171 6.33 -5.32 5.20
CA GLN A 171 6.58 -6.71 5.59
C GLN A 171 5.91 -7.12 6.90
N ASP A 172 5.83 -6.20 7.87
CA ASP A 172 5.19 -6.47 9.16
C ASP A 172 3.65 -6.58 9.07
N TYR A 173 3.06 -6.21 7.93
CA TYR A 173 1.61 -6.11 7.74
C TYR A 173 1.03 -7.15 6.77
N ILE A 174 1.90 -7.94 6.11
CA ILE A 174 1.49 -8.88 5.07
C ILE A 174 1.66 -10.33 5.48
N LYS A 175 0.83 -11.20 4.92
CA LYS A 175 0.97 -12.65 5.00
C LYS A 175 0.90 -13.23 3.58
N PRO A 176 2.06 -13.28 2.87
CA PRO A 176 2.12 -13.84 1.52
C PRO A 176 1.52 -15.24 1.49
N ASP A 177 0.80 -15.56 0.41
CA ASP A 177 0.10 -16.83 0.18
C ASP A 177 -1.03 -17.19 1.16
N GLU A 178 -1.32 -16.33 2.15
CA GLU A 178 -2.47 -16.42 3.05
C GLU A 178 -3.51 -15.34 2.72
N THR A 179 -3.11 -14.06 2.71
CA THR A 179 -4.01 -12.91 2.51
C THR A 179 -3.62 -12.04 1.30
N CYS A 180 -2.41 -12.22 0.76
CA CYS A 180 -1.93 -11.44 -0.38
C CYS A 180 -0.98 -12.22 -1.30
N ILE A 181 -0.83 -11.71 -2.53
CA ILE A 181 0.30 -12.01 -3.41
C ILE A 181 1.30 -10.85 -3.30
N GLU A 182 2.55 -11.17 -3.00
CA GLU A 182 3.64 -10.20 -3.08
C GLU A 182 4.33 -10.31 -4.44
N VAL A 183 4.58 -9.16 -5.08
CA VAL A 183 5.32 -9.05 -6.35
C VAL A 183 6.52 -8.14 -6.18
N ALA A 184 7.57 -8.27 -6.98
CA ALA A 184 8.69 -7.33 -6.95
C ALA A 184 8.23 -5.87 -7.20
N ALA A 185 8.83 -4.91 -6.49
CA ALA A 185 8.62 -3.48 -6.79
C ALA A 185 9.09 -3.16 -8.22
N ASP A 186 8.42 -2.20 -8.86
CA ASP A 186 8.72 -1.74 -10.23
C ASP A 186 8.61 -2.83 -11.32
N ASN A 187 8.05 -4.01 -11.02
CA ASN A 187 7.93 -5.13 -11.95
C ASN A 187 6.49 -5.28 -12.46
N SER A 188 6.22 -4.75 -13.65
CA SER A 188 4.89 -4.81 -14.26
C SER A 188 4.51 -6.22 -14.75
N GLU A 189 5.50 -7.06 -15.09
CA GLU A 189 5.25 -8.41 -15.59
C GLU A 189 4.76 -9.33 -14.45
N GLU A 190 5.44 -9.29 -13.30
CA GLU A 190 4.99 -10.02 -12.11
C GLU A 190 3.63 -9.51 -11.63
N LEU A 191 3.42 -8.19 -11.65
CA LEU A 191 2.14 -7.60 -11.28
C LEU A 191 1.01 -8.05 -12.23
N HIS A 192 1.25 -8.06 -13.54
CA HIS A 192 0.30 -8.56 -14.53
C HIS A 192 -0.04 -10.03 -14.28
N SER A 193 0.97 -10.88 -14.09
CA SER A 193 0.78 -12.31 -13.83
C SER A 193 -0.03 -12.57 -12.54
N ALA A 194 0.22 -11.81 -11.48
CA ALA A 194 -0.54 -11.90 -10.23
C ALA A 194 -2.00 -11.48 -10.40
N ILE A 195 -2.26 -10.42 -11.17
CA ILE A 195 -3.60 -9.95 -11.52
C ILE A 195 -4.35 -11.03 -12.30
N ASP A 196 -3.75 -11.56 -13.37
CA ASP A 196 -4.35 -12.59 -14.21
C ASP A 196 -4.66 -13.87 -13.45
N ARG A 197 -3.73 -14.30 -12.58
CA ARG A 197 -3.93 -15.45 -11.68
C ARG A 197 -5.15 -15.24 -10.81
N LEU A 198 -5.25 -14.11 -10.11
CA LEU A 198 -6.40 -13.85 -9.26
C LEU A 198 -7.68 -13.71 -10.07
N ILE A 199 -7.65 -13.17 -11.29
CA ILE A 199 -8.82 -13.12 -12.19
C ILE A 199 -9.29 -14.53 -12.59
N ALA A 200 -8.37 -15.42 -12.93
CA ALA A 200 -8.64 -16.79 -13.36
C ALA A 200 -9.03 -17.72 -12.20
N GLU A 201 -8.67 -17.40 -10.95
CA GLU A 201 -8.87 -18.27 -9.78
C GLU A 201 -9.84 -17.67 -8.72
N PRO A 202 -11.17 -17.72 -8.93
CA PRO A 202 -12.15 -17.19 -7.97
C PRO A 202 -12.05 -17.80 -6.56
N ASN A 203 -11.65 -19.06 -6.45
CA ASN A 203 -11.47 -19.73 -5.15
C ASN A 203 -10.26 -19.20 -4.40
N THR A 204 -9.16 -18.91 -5.10
CA THR A 204 -7.98 -18.24 -4.51
C THR A 204 -8.35 -16.84 -4.04
N ARG A 205 -9.10 -16.07 -4.85
CA ARG A 205 -9.61 -14.75 -4.41
C ARG A 205 -10.44 -14.84 -3.14
N LYS A 206 -11.38 -15.80 -3.08
CA LYS A 206 -12.21 -16.01 -1.88
C LYS A 206 -11.39 -16.45 -0.66
N ARG A 207 -10.31 -17.21 -0.87
CA ARG A 207 -9.42 -17.64 0.23
C ARG A 207 -8.62 -16.46 0.80
N PHE A 208 -8.10 -15.59 -0.06
CA PHE A 208 -7.33 -14.41 0.36
C PHE A 208 -8.20 -13.29 0.94
N GLY A 209 -9.46 -13.21 0.55
CA GLY A 209 -10.43 -12.26 1.10
C GLY A 209 -11.12 -12.73 2.40
N ARG A 210 -10.53 -13.67 3.14
CA ARG A 210 -11.04 -14.15 4.43
C ARG A 210 -10.31 -13.54 5.61
#